data_AF-A0A1Q8IX54-F1
#
_entry.id   AF-A0A1Q8IX54-F1
#
_cell.length_a   1.000
_cell.length_b   1.000
_cell.length_c   1.000
_cell.angle_alpha   90.00
_cell.angle_beta   90.00
_cell.angle_gamma   90.00
#
_symmetry.space_group_name_H-M   'P 1'
#
loop_
_entity.id
_entity.type
_entity.pdbx_description
1 polymer ?
#
loop_
_entity_poly.entity_id
_entity_poly.type
_entity_poly.pdbx_seq_one_letter_code
_entity_poly.pdbx_strand_id
1 'polypeptide(L)' 'MFSRANSTVENVDPELWNAIQSENRRQEEHIELIASENYTSPAVMAA' A
#
# COMPACT_ATOMS: atom_id res chain seq x y z
N MET A 1 -6.17 12.73 -17.62
CA MET A 1 -5.72 12.76 -16.21
C MET A 1 -6.57 11.91 -15.26
N PHE A 2 -7.87 11.64 -15.52
CA PHE A 2 -8.74 10.92 -14.58
C PHE A 2 -9.21 9.54 -15.07
N SER A 3 -8.54 8.97 -16.08
CA SER A 3 -8.83 7.60 -16.54
C SER A 3 -8.18 6.62 -15.57
N ARG A 4 -8.96 5.68 -15.01
CA ARG A 4 -8.45 4.69 -14.05
C ARG A 4 -7.29 3.86 -14.60
N ALA A 5 -7.28 3.59 -15.90
CA ALA A 5 -6.21 2.81 -16.54
C ALA A 5 -4.85 3.54 -16.52
N ASN A 6 -4.85 4.87 -16.61
CA ASN A 6 -3.61 5.66 -16.77
C ASN A 6 -3.25 6.49 -15.53
N SER A 7 -4.14 6.54 -14.52
CA SER A 7 -3.98 7.40 -13.33
C SER A 7 -3.70 6.56 -12.09
N THR A 8 -2.91 5.51 -12.25
CA THR A 8 -2.40 4.68 -11.16
C THR A 8 -1.27 5.41 -10.44
N VAL A 9 -1.03 5.10 -9.17
CA VAL A 9 0.09 5.68 -8.42
C VAL A 9 1.42 5.40 -9.11
N GLU A 10 1.62 4.18 -9.60
CA GLU A 10 2.81 3.80 -10.38
C GLU A 10 3.09 4.72 -11.58
N ASN A 11 2.06 5.08 -12.35
CA ASN A 11 2.23 5.88 -13.56
C ASN A 11 2.33 7.38 -13.29
N VAL A 12 1.66 7.86 -12.24
CA VAL A 12 1.63 9.29 -11.89
C VAL A 12 2.81 9.67 -11.00
N ASP A 13 3.21 8.77 -10.10
CA ASP A 13 4.28 8.95 -9.13
C ASP A 13 5.02 7.60 -8.84
N PRO A 14 6.00 7.24 -9.67
CA PRO A 14 6.76 6.00 -9.51
C PRO A 14 7.55 5.92 -8.19
N GLU A 15 7.98 7.05 -7.64
CA GLU A 15 8.74 7.10 -6.39
C GLU A 15 7.85 6.73 -5.21
N LEU A 16 6.66 7.36 -5.13
CA LEU A 16 5.67 7.02 -4.11
C LEU A 16 5.19 5.57 -4.23
N TRP A 17 4.98 5.08 -5.46
CA TRP A 17 4.64 3.69 -5.68
C TRP A 17 5.68 2.73 -5.11
N ASN A 18 6.96 2.97 -5.39
CA ASN A 18 8.04 2.15 -4.86
C ASN A 18 8.07 2.16 -3.33
N ALA A 19 7.83 3.32 -2.70
CA ALA A 19 7.73 3.41 -1.24
C ALA A 19 6.57 2.57 -0.68
N ILE A 20 5.40 2.59 -1.31
CA ILE A 20 4.25 1.74 -0.93
C ILE A 20 4.60 0.25 -1.08
N GLN A 21 5.24 -0.14 -2.18
CA GLN A 21 5.65 -1.54 -2.39
C GLN A 21 6.70 -2.00 -1.35
N SER A 22 7.63 -1.13 -0.97
CA SER A 22 8.58 -1.39 0.10
C SER A 22 7.90 -1.58 1.46
N GLU A 23 6.88 -0.77 1.77
CA GLU A 23 6.12 -0.91 3.02
C GLU A 23 5.27 -2.18 3.05
N ASN A 24 4.58 -2.51 1.95
CA ASN A 24 3.82 -3.76 1.85
C ASN A 24 4.73 -4.97 2.14
N ARG A 25 5.94 -4.96 1.56
CA ARG A 25 6.93 -6.00 1.84
C ARG A 25 7.43 -5.98 3.28
N ARG A 26 7.69 -4.81 3.84
CA ARG A 26 8.12 -4.66 5.25
C ARG A 26 7.09 -5.30 6.20
N GLN A 27 5.81 -5.11 5.93
CA GLN A 27 4.73 -5.71 6.73
C GLN A 27 4.71 -7.24 6.62
N GLU A 28 5.00 -7.81 5.45
CA GLU A 28 5.02 -9.26 5.25
C GLU A 28 6.29 -9.93 5.82
N GLU A 29 7.45 -9.27 5.71
CA GLU A 29 8.74 -9.83 6.11
C GLU A 29 9.04 -9.68 7.62
N HIS A 30 8.27 -8.85 8.35
CA HIS A 30 8.45 -8.66 9.79
C HIS A 30 7.29 -9.26 10.60
N ILE A 31 7.63 -9.91 11.71
CA ILE A 31 6.65 -10.30 12.71
C ILE A 31 6.25 -9.05 13.49
N GLU A 32 5.00 -8.62 13.31
CA GLU A 32 4.49 -7.46 14.03
C GLU A 32 4.06 -7.86 15.45
N LEU A 33 4.69 -7.23 16.45
CA LEU A 33 4.49 -7.50 17.88
C LEU A 33 4.07 -6.26 18.67
N ILE A 34 3.92 -5.13 17.99
CA ILE A 34 3.43 -3.90 18.59
C ILE A 34 1.94 -4.09 18.91
N ALA A 35 1.58 -4.02 20.20
CA ALA A 35 0.24 -4.36 20.69
C ALA A 35 -0.89 -3.48 20.11
N SER A 36 -0.55 -2.31 19.57
CA SER A 36 -1.51 -1.39 18.94
C SER A 36 -1.67 -1.59 17.43
N GLU A 37 -0.82 -2.41 16.80
CA GLU A 37 -0.81 -2.59 15.34
C GLU A 37 -1.57 -3.85 14.92
N ASN A 38 -2.18 -3.79 13.74
CA ASN A 38 -2.93 -4.89 13.15
C ASN A 38 -3.08 -4.69 11.63
N TYR A 39 -3.42 -5.76 10.92
CA TYR A 39 -3.74 -5.73 9.50
C TYR A 39 -5.25 -5.69 9.30
N THR A 40 -5.74 -4.61 8.71
CA THR A 40 -7.17 -4.50 8.39
C THR A 40 -7.53 -5.30 7.12
N SER A 41 -8.82 -5.58 6.94
CA SER A 41 -9.27 -6.34 5.78
C SER A 41 -9.23 -5.49 4.49
N PRO A 42 -9.08 -6.11 3.30
CA PRO A 42 -9.16 -5.38 2.02
C PRO A 42 -10.48 -4.64 1.80
N ALA A 43 -11.58 -5.13 2.37
CA ALA A 43 -12.87 -4.44 2.32
C ALA A 43 -12.84 -3.09 3.05
N VAL A 44 -12.08 -2.99 4.14
CA VAL A 44 -11.88 -1.72 4.87
C VAL A 44 -10.98 -0.78 4.07
N MET A 45 -9.98 -1.29 3.35
CA MET A 45 -9.09 -0.46 2.54
C MET A 45 -9.79 0.14 1.31
N ALA A 46 -10.82 -0.52 0.79
CA ALA A 46 -11.51 -0.12 -0.44
C ALA A 46 -12.79 0.71 -0.20
N ALA A 47 -13.25 0.83 1.05
CA ALA A 47 -14.45 1.57 1.43
C ALA A 47 -14.17 3.05 1.67
#